data_AF-A0A0B6Y878-F1
#
_entry.id   AF-A0A0B6Y878-F1
#
_cell.length_a   1.000
_cell.length_b   1.000
_cell.length_c   1.000
_cell.angle_alpha   90.00
_cell.angle_beta   90.00
_cell.angle_gamma   90.00
#
_symmetry.space_group_name_H-M   'P 1'
#
loop_
_entity.id
_entity.type
_entity.pdbx_description
1 polymer ?
#
loop_
_entity_poly.entity_id
_entity_poly.type
_entity_poly.pdbx_seq_one_letter_code
_entity_poly.pdbx_strand_id
1 'polypeptide(L)'
;LCHNNHKDSVIREKLRNAGLKGLQGVVKKTISDDLQVNIWEAVHMDKIVPSLLFNMQEQSDTDDNGDPESPGEEEDSPAHLAEAVFRDLIRRASFRNINSVIAPVLVHLDNHNLWVPNDFAIRLFKIIMFSVQNQYGYLVDRKS
;
A
#
# COMPACT_ATOMS: atom_id res chain seq x y z
N LEU A 1 -15.17 -2.35 -2.58
CA LEU A 1 -14.92 -3.36 -1.52
C LEU A 1 -13.83 -2.92 -0.56
N CYS A 2 -12.65 -2.50 -1.03
CA CYS A 2 -11.55 -2.03 -0.15
C CYS A 2 -11.84 -0.75 0.66
N HIS A 3 -12.85 0.05 0.27
CA HIS A 3 -13.32 1.24 1.00
C HIS A 3 -14.65 1.00 1.72
N ASN A 4 -15.02 -0.26 1.98
CA ASN A 4 -16.30 -0.54 2.60
C ASN A 4 -16.39 0.11 3.99
N ASN A 5 -17.50 0.77 4.31
CA ASN A 5 -17.72 1.44 5.60
C ASN A 5 -18.94 0.83 6.32
N HIS A 6 -19.02 -0.50 6.36
CA HIS A 6 -20.09 -1.20 7.05
C HIS A 6 -20.07 -0.88 8.55
N LYS A 7 -21.26 -0.73 9.14
CA LYS A 7 -21.43 -0.34 10.56
C LYS A 7 -20.81 -1.36 11.51
N ASP A 8 -20.99 -2.64 11.20
CA ASP A 8 -20.33 -3.76 11.87
C ASP A 8 -18.85 -3.84 11.47
N SER A 9 -17.94 -3.74 12.45
CA SER A 9 -16.49 -3.78 12.26
C SER A 9 -15.99 -5.10 11.70
N VAL A 10 -16.52 -6.22 12.16
CA VAL A 10 -16.13 -7.56 11.70
C VAL A 10 -16.50 -7.75 10.24
N ILE A 11 -17.70 -7.30 9.84
CA ILE A 11 -18.13 -7.36 8.44
C ILE A 11 -17.29 -6.41 7.58
N ARG A 12 -17.01 -5.20 8.09
CA ARG A 12 -16.19 -4.20 7.41
C ARG A 12 -14.79 -4.72 7.12
N GLU A 13 -14.12 -5.29 8.11
CA GLU A 13 -12.79 -5.90 7.98
C GLU A 13 -12.78 -7.04 6.98
N LYS A 14 -13.74 -7.98 7.07
CA LYS A 14 -13.86 -9.09 6.11
C LYS A 14 -14.01 -8.60 4.67
N LEU A 15 -14.85 -7.59 4.44
CA LEU A 15 -15.07 -7.02 3.11
C LEU A 15 -13.83 -6.28 2.58
N ARG A 16 -13.13 -5.54 3.45
CA ARG A 16 -11.88 -4.87 3.09
C ARG A 16 -10.78 -5.88 2.77
N ASN A 17 -10.59 -6.89 3.62
CA ASN A 17 -9.64 -7.98 3.40
C ASN A 17 -9.90 -8.73 2.10
N ALA A 18 -11.17 -9.05 1.79
CA ALA A 18 -11.51 -9.68 0.51
C ALA A 18 -11.14 -8.80 -0.69
N GLY A 19 -11.43 -7.48 -0.61
CA GLY A 19 -11.04 -6.52 -1.63
C GLY A 19 -9.53 -6.39 -1.81
N LEU A 20 -8.79 -6.31 -0.71
CA LEU A 20 -7.33 -6.20 -0.69
C LEU A 20 -6.65 -7.47 -1.24
N LYS A 21 -7.16 -8.67 -0.90
CA LYS A 21 -6.70 -9.94 -1.51
C LYS A 21 -6.93 -9.95 -3.03
N GLY A 22 -8.04 -9.39 -3.49
CA GLY A 22 -8.30 -9.16 -4.92
C GLY A 22 -7.24 -8.25 -5.58
N LEU A 23 -6.95 -7.09 -4.96
CA LEU A 23 -5.92 -6.17 -5.43
C LEU A 23 -4.52 -6.82 -5.41
N GLN A 24 -4.20 -7.58 -4.36
CA GLN A 24 -2.95 -8.33 -4.29
C GLN A 24 -2.80 -9.29 -5.48
N GLY A 25 -3.87 -9.98 -5.86
CA GLY A 25 -3.90 -10.83 -7.05
C GLY A 25 -3.62 -10.07 -8.34
N VAL A 26 -4.16 -8.86 -8.49
CA VAL A 26 -3.90 -7.97 -9.64
C VAL A 26 -2.42 -7.57 -9.68
N VAL A 27 -1.88 -7.03 -8.58
CA VAL A 27 -0.46 -6.60 -8.47
C VAL A 27 0.52 -7.76 -8.70
N LYS A 28 0.16 -8.98 -8.27
CA LYS A 28 1.00 -10.16 -8.50
C LYS A 28 1.03 -10.59 -9.97
N LYS A 29 -0.07 -10.43 -10.70
CA LYS A 29 -0.23 -10.90 -12.09
C LYS A 29 0.40 -9.99 -13.14
N THR A 30 0.66 -8.72 -12.82
CA THR A 30 1.12 -7.66 -13.76
C THR A 30 2.57 -7.78 -14.23
N ILE A 31 3.12 -8.99 -14.33
CA ILE A 31 4.46 -9.27 -14.86
C ILE A 31 4.40 -10.22 -16.08
N SER A 32 3.23 -10.57 -16.62
CA SER A 32 3.19 -11.57 -17.69
C SER A 32 2.04 -11.36 -18.67
N ASP A 33 2.30 -10.56 -19.71
CA ASP A 33 1.75 -10.58 -21.08
C ASP A 33 1.46 -9.17 -21.62
N ASP A 34 1.82 -8.93 -22.89
CA ASP A 34 1.50 -7.70 -23.63
C ASP A 34 -0.02 -7.50 -23.84
N LEU A 35 -0.84 -8.52 -23.53
CA LEU A 35 -2.31 -8.46 -23.53
C LEU A 35 -2.92 -8.08 -22.17
N GLN A 36 -2.12 -7.94 -21.11
CA GLN A 36 -2.66 -7.55 -19.81
C GLN A 36 -2.95 -6.05 -19.74
N VAL A 37 -4.01 -5.72 -19.00
CA VAL A 37 -4.35 -4.34 -18.66
C VAL A 37 -3.17 -3.68 -17.95
N ASN A 38 -2.69 -2.57 -18.53
CA ASN A 38 -1.56 -1.82 -17.98
C ASN A 38 -2.00 -1.11 -16.69
N ILE A 39 -1.77 -1.75 -15.55
CA ILE A 39 -2.17 -1.20 -14.25
C ILE A 39 -1.50 0.14 -13.93
N TRP A 40 -0.40 0.50 -14.60
CA TRP A 40 0.34 1.74 -14.36
C TRP A 40 -0.35 2.97 -14.97
N GLU A 41 -1.43 2.79 -15.74
CA GLU A 41 -2.23 3.92 -16.22
C GLU A 41 -2.96 4.60 -15.05
N ALA A 42 -3.10 5.92 -15.15
CA ALA A 42 -3.74 6.76 -14.13
C ALA A 42 -5.14 6.25 -13.74
N VAL A 43 -5.94 5.80 -14.72
CA VAL A 43 -7.28 5.25 -14.48
C VAL A 43 -7.33 4.08 -13.49
N HIS A 44 -6.21 3.35 -13.35
CA HIS A 44 -6.03 2.26 -12.39
C HIS A 44 -5.29 2.71 -11.14
N MET A 45 -4.14 3.38 -11.27
CA MET A 45 -3.35 3.81 -10.11
C MET A 45 -4.08 4.81 -9.22
N ASP A 46 -4.90 5.70 -9.79
CA ASP A 46 -5.72 6.68 -9.05
C ASP A 46 -6.85 6.02 -8.25
N LYS A 47 -7.04 4.70 -8.39
CA LYS A 47 -7.98 3.91 -7.57
C LYS A 47 -7.25 2.94 -6.66
N ILE A 48 -6.19 2.31 -7.16
CA ILE A 48 -5.42 1.31 -6.42
C ILE A 48 -4.69 1.96 -5.26
N VAL A 49 -3.90 3.01 -5.52
CA VAL A 49 -3.08 3.64 -4.48
C VAL A 49 -3.96 4.23 -3.37
N PRO A 50 -4.98 5.06 -3.65
CA PRO A 50 -5.84 5.57 -2.58
C PRO A 50 -6.55 4.48 -1.78
N SER A 51 -6.93 3.36 -2.41
CA SER A 51 -7.53 2.21 -1.70
C SER A 51 -6.59 1.56 -0.70
N LEU A 52 -5.31 1.45 -1.03
CA LEU A 52 -4.31 0.89 -0.11
C LEU A 52 -4.07 1.86 1.04
N LEU A 53 -3.83 3.14 0.73
CA LEU A 53 -3.56 4.17 1.74
C LEU A 53 -4.72 4.36 2.72
N PHE A 54 -5.96 4.29 2.24
CA PHE A 54 -7.15 4.36 3.09
C PHE A 54 -7.20 3.25 4.15
N ASN A 55 -6.72 2.04 3.85
CA ASN A 55 -6.66 0.95 4.82
C ASN A 55 -5.44 1.06 5.75
N MET A 56 -4.33 1.63 5.26
CA MET A 56 -3.10 1.81 6.05
C MET A 56 -3.21 2.93 7.09
N GLN A 57 -3.98 3.99 6.81
CA GLN A 57 -4.14 5.11 7.74
C GLN A 57 -4.93 4.73 9.01
N GLU A 58 -5.85 3.76 8.93
CA GLU A 58 -6.71 3.35 10.06
C GLU A 58 -5.91 2.69 11.20
N GLN A 59 -4.70 2.19 10.90
CA GLN A 59 -3.79 1.64 11.91
C GLN A 59 -3.16 2.72 12.79
N SER A 60 -2.90 3.91 12.22
CA SER A 60 -2.29 5.04 12.95
C SER A 60 -3.15 5.54 14.11
N ASP A 61 -4.46 5.33 14.06
CA ASP A 61 -5.39 5.79 15.09
C ASP A 61 -5.47 4.83 16.29
N THR A 62 -4.93 3.61 16.16
CA THR A 62 -5.09 2.53 17.16
C THR A 62 -3.85 2.33 18.04
N ASP A 63 -2.68 2.77 17.58
CA ASP A 63 -1.39 2.54 18.26
C ASP A 63 -1.17 3.40 19.52
N ASP A 64 -2.07 4.34 19.86
CA ASP A 64 -1.92 5.21 21.04
C ASP A 64 -2.53 4.61 22.34
N ASN A 65 -3.19 3.44 22.29
CA ASN A 65 -3.83 2.82 23.47
C ASN A 65 -3.75 1.28 23.56
N GLY A 66 -2.96 0.60 22.72
CA GLY A 66 -2.88 -0.87 22.68
C GLY A 66 -1.73 -1.45 23.52
N ASP A 67 -2.06 -2.41 24.39
CA ASP A 67 -1.10 -3.20 25.17
C ASP A 67 -0.23 -4.07 24.22
N PRO A 68 1.12 -4.10 24.31
CA PRO A 68 2.01 -4.73 23.31
C PRO A 68 1.97 -6.27 23.23
N GLU A 69 1.03 -6.94 23.92
CA GLU A 69 1.10 -8.39 24.20
C GLU A 69 0.09 -9.26 23.43
N SER A 70 -0.60 -8.80 22.39
CA SER A 70 -1.48 -9.68 21.57
C SER A 70 -0.81 -10.11 20.25
N PRO A 71 -0.15 -11.29 20.17
CA PRO A 71 0.76 -11.62 19.07
C PRO A 71 0.05 -12.19 17.83
N GLY A 72 -1.26 -11.98 17.67
CA GLY A 72 -2.06 -12.75 16.70
C GLY A 72 -3.09 -11.97 15.87
N GLU A 73 -3.45 -10.74 16.23
CA GLU A 73 -4.53 -10.00 15.54
C GLU A 73 -4.02 -8.99 14.51
N GLU A 74 -2.76 -8.57 14.63
CA GLU A 74 -2.13 -7.60 13.74
C GLU A 74 -1.91 -8.17 12.33
N GLU A 75 -1.44 -9.41 12.22
CA GLU A 75 -0.96 -10.01 10.96
C GLU A 75 -2.06 -10.17 9.88
N ASP A 76 -3.34 -10.28 10.28
CA ASP A 76 -4.49 -10.43 9.39
C ASP A 76 -5.34 -9.15 9.23
N SER A 77 -4.90 -8.04 9.81
CA SER A 77 -5.62 -6.76 9.72
C SER A 77 -5.59 -6.20 8.29
N PRO A 78 -6.66 -5.49 7.85
CA PRO A 78 -6.69 -4.84 6.54
C PRO A 78 -5.53 -3.85 6.33
N ALA A 79 -5.05 -3.21 7.38
CA ALA A 79 -3.95 -2.27 7.32
C ALA A 79 -2.61 -2.96 6.98
N HIS A 80 -2.28 -4.05 7.68
CA HIS A 80 -1.07 -4.84 7.40
C HIS A 80 -1.10 -5.43 5.99
N LEU A 81 -2.26 -5.96 5.57
CA LEU A 81 -2.41 -6.48 4.21
C LEU A 81 -2.26 -5.37 3.16
N ALA A 82 -2.84 -4.18 3.39
CA ALA A 82 -2.71 -3.05 2.48
C ALA A 82 -1.26 -2.57 2.37
N GLU A 83 -0.53 -2.47 3.48
CA GLU A 83 0.88 -2.13 3.49
C GLU A 83 1.71 -3.16 2.70
N ALA A 84 1.48 -4.46 2.93
CA ALA A 84 2.17 -5.53 2.21
C ALA A 84 1.93 -5.44 0.70
N VAL A 85 0.68 -5.18 0.28
CA VAL A 85 0.33 -4.99 -1.13
C VAL A 85 0.96 -3.73 -1.71
N PHE A 86 1.03 -2.64 -0.95
CA PHE A 86 1.66 -1.39 -1.38
C PHE A 86 3.17 -1.54 -1.56
N ARG A 87 3.86 -2.22 -0.62
CA ARG A 87 5.28 -2.59 -0.75
C ARG A 87 5.53 -3.42 -2.01
N ASP A 88 4.70 -4.44 -2.25
CA ASP A 88 4.82 -5.27 -3.45
C ASP A 88 4.57 -4.50 -4.74
N LEU A 89 3.63 -3.55 -4.74
CA LEU A 89 3.39 -2.67 -5.88
C LEU A 89 4.63 -1.82 -6.20
N ILE A 90 5.23 -1.18 -5.20
CA ILE A 90 6.43 -0.33 -5.39
C ILE A 90 7.62 -1.17 -5.86
N ARG A 91 7.82 -2.36 -5.27
CA ARG A 91 8.89 -3.30 -5.69
C ARG A 91 8.75 -3.77 -7.14
N ARG A 92 7.56 -3.63 -7.75
CA ARG A 92 7.30 -3.98 -9.16
C ARG A 92 7.31 -2.77 -10.07
N ALA A 93 7.20 -1.57 -9.52
CA ALA A 93 7.28 -0.35 -10.29
C ALA A 93 8.71 -0.20 -10.85
N SER A 94 8.80 -0.11 -12.17
CA SER A 94 10.04 0.34 -12.82
C SER A 94 10.25 1.83 -12.54
N PHE A 95 11.47 2.33 -12.77
CA PHE A 95 11.76 3.77 -12.67
C PHE A 95 10.82 4.63 -13.53
N ARG A 96 10.34 4.11 -14.67
CA ARG A 96 9.38 4.81 -15.53
C ARG A 96 7.99 4.90 -14.90
N ASN A 97 7.60 3.88 -14.13
CA ASN A 97 6.25 3.76 -13.58
C ASN A 97 6.14 4.26 -12.14
N ILE A 98 7.25 4.54 -11.44
CA ILE A 98 7.20 5.00 -10.04
C ILE A 98 6.38 6.30 -9.88
N ASN A 99 6.43 7.18 -10.88
CA ASN A 99 5.62 8.41 -10.88
C ASN A 99 4.11 8.14 -10.89
N SER A 100 3.67 7.03 -11.49
CA SER A 100 2.26 6.60 -11.47
C SER A 100 1.80 6.19 -10.07
N VAL A 101 2.74 5.88 -9.16
CA VAL A 101 2.45 5.59 -7.75
C VAL A 101 2.61 6.85 -6.89
N ILE A 102 3.67 7.63 -7.10
CA ILE A 102 3.96 8.83 -6.29
C ILE A 102 2.87 9.89 -6.44
N ALA A 103 2.40 10.17 -7.66
CA ALA A 103 1.37 11.18 -7.88
C ALA A 103 0.08 10.93 -7.06
N PRO A 104 -0.55 9.74 -7.11
CA PRO A 104 -1.73 9.47 -6.30
C PRO A 104 -1.44 9.36 -4.79
N VAL A 105 -0.20 9.04 -4.37
CA VAL A 105 0.19 9.14 -2.94
C VAL A 105 0.10 10.58 -2.47
N LEU A 106 0.71 11.52 -3.20
CA LEU A 106 0.72 12.93 -2.83
C LEU A 106 -0.70 13.51 -2.82
N VAL A 107 -1.49 13.22 -3.84
CA VAL A 107 -2.91 13.61 -3.92
C VAL A 107 -3.71 13.05 -2.74
N HIS A 108 -3.44 11.82 -2.31
CA HIS A 108 -4.12 11.24 -1.15
C HIS A 108 -3.75 11.97 0.15
N LEU A 109 -2.46 12.27 0.37
CA LEU A 109 -1.99 13.02 1.52
C LEU A 109 -2.62 14.42 1.58
N ASP A 110 -2.67 15.12 0.46
CA ASP A 110 -3.32 16.44 0.33
C ASP A 110 -4.81 16.36 0.68
N ASN A 111 -5.55 15.44 0.05
CA ASN A 111 -7.00 15.36 0.20
C ASN A 111 -7.45 14.96 1.61
N HIS A 112 -6.65 14.19 2.33
CA HIS A 112 -6.98 13.68 3.66
C HIS A 112 -6.27 14.47 4.78
N ASN A 113 -5.57 15.56 4.45
CA ASN A 113 -4.79 16.39 5.39
C ASN A 113 -3.76 15.59 6.21
N LEU A 114 -3.13 14.59 5.60
CA LEU A 114 -2.22 13.65 6.28
C LEU A 114 -0.76 14.13 6.34
N TRP A 115 -0.53 15.42 6.04
CA TRP A 115 0.77 16.05 6.22
C TRP A 115 1.06 16.40 7.68
N VAL A 116 0.02 16.63 8.49
CA VAL A 116 0.13 16.98 9.91
C VAL A 116 -0.99 16.29 10.69
N PRO A 117 -0.68 15.45 11.71
CA PRO A 117 0.66 14.99 12.08
C PRO A 117 1.33 14.19 10.94
N ASN A 118 2.66 14.22 10.86
CA ASN A 118 3.40 13.74 9.69
C ASN A 118 3.80 12.26 9.76
N ASP A 119 3.39 11.53 10.80
CA ASP A 119 3.75 10.14 11.05
C ASP A 119 3.38 9.22 9.89
N PHE A 120 2.15 9.37 9.37
CA PHE A 120 1.68 8.59 8.23
C PHE A 120 2.48 8.90 6.96
N ALA A 121 2.69 10.18 6.66
CA ALA A 121 3.49 10.61 5.51
C ALA A 121 4.93 10.07 5.58
N ILE A 122 5.58 10.17 6.75
CA ILE A 122 6.92 9.63 6.99
C ILE A 122 6.95 8.11 6.78
N ARG A 123 5.94 7.38 7.29
CA ARG A 123 5.81 5.92 7.10
C ARG A 123 5.72 5.57 5.61
N LEU A 124 4.90 6.28 4.83
CA LEU A 124 4.78 6.07 3.38
C LEU A 124 6.09 6.32 2.64
N PHE A 125 6.78 7.43 2.92
CA PHE A 125 8.05 7.72 2.26
C PHE A 125 9.14 6.71 2.62
N LYS A 126 9.17 6.21 3.86
CA LYS A 126 10.05 5.09 4.25
C LYS A 126 9.73 3.83 3.46
N ILE A 127 8.46 3.45 3.34
CA ILE A 127 8.02 2.29 2.54
C ILE A 127 8.50 2.44 1.09
N ILE A 128 8.30 3.61 0.48
CA ILE A 128 8.72 3.88 -0.90
C ILE A 128 10.24 3.77 -1.04
N MET A 129 11.00 4.46 -0.19
CA MET A 129 12.46 4.48 -0.23
C MET A 129 13.07 3.08 -0.08
N PHE A 130 12.66 2.33 0.94
CA PHE A 130 13.21 0.99 1.20
C PHE A 130 12.76 -0.05 0.16
N SER A 131 11.58 0.12 -0.43
CA SER A 131 11.10 -0.77 -1.49
C SER A 131 11.85 -0.56 -2.80
N VAL A 132 12.32 0.66 -3.08
CA VAL A 132 13.14 0.99 -4.25
C VAL A 132 14.61 0.58 -4.05
N GLN A 133 15.20 0.81 -2.87
CA GLN A 133 16.60 0.44 -2.59
C GLN A 133 16.87 -1.07 -2.74
N ASN A 134 15.91 -1.91 -2.35
CA ASN A 134 15.99 -3.37 -2.53
C ASN A 134 16.04 -3.81 -4.01
N GLN A 135 15.65 -2.95 -4.96
CA GLN A 135 15.78 -3.24 -6.40
C GLN A 135 17.21 -3.03 -6.94
N TYR A 136 18.12 -2.36 -6.21
CA TYR A 136 19.47 -2.03 -6.70
C TYR A 136 20.62 -2.58 -5.85
N GLY A 137 20.32 -3.31 -4.75
CA GLY A 137 21.33 -3.84 -3.84
C GLY A 137 22.39 -4.72 -4.50
N TYR A 138 22.07 -5.39 -5.61
CA TYR A 138 23.00 -6.26 -6.36
C TYR A 138 24.00 -5.50 -7.26
N LEU A 139 23.88 -4.18 -7.41
CA LEU A 139 24.83 -3.38 -8.21
C LEU A 139 26.10 -2.99 -7.45
N VAL A 140 26.09 -3.07 -6.11
CA VAL A 140 27.23 -2.67 -5.28
C VAL A 140 28.27 -3.79 -5.13
N ASP A 141 27.88 -5.06 -5.30
CA ASP A 141 28.79 -6.22 -5.14
C ASP A 141 29.66 -6.53 -6.37
N ARG A 142 29.70 -5.66 -7.40
CA ARG A 142 30.54 -5.86 -8.60
C ARG A 142 31.69 -4.88 -8.78
N LYS A 143 32.07 -4.16 -7.71
CA LYS A 143 33.35 -3.44 -7.67
C LYS A 143 34.06 -3.71 -6.36
N SER A 144 34.70 -4.88 -6.27
CA SER A 144 35.87 -5.06 -5.43
C SER A 144 36.84 -6.07 -6.04
#